data_AF-A0AAF0TQW9-F1
#
_entry.id   AF-A0AAF0TQW9-F1
#
_cell.length_a   1.000
_cell.length_b   1.000
_cell.length_c   1.000
_cell.angle_alpha   90.00
_cell.angle_beta   90.00
_cell.angle_gamma   90.00
#
_symmetry.space_group_name_H-M   'P 1'
#
loop_
_entity.id
_entity.type
_entity.pdbx_description
1 polymer ?
#
loop_
_entity_poly.entity_id
_entity_poly.type
_entity_poly.pdbx_seq_one_letter_code
_entity_poly.pdbx_strand_id
1 'polypeptide(L)' 'SFVGLTSYYRRFVKNFALIATHLTKLTKKEISFEWTEKCEESFQKLKTLLTTVPILVLPVEGKDFIVY' A
#
# COMPACT_ATOMS: atom_id res chain seq x y z
N SER A 1 -2.04 -0.68 -13.00
CA SER A 1 -1.31 0.36 -12.25
C SER A 1 -1.14 -0.09 -10.80
N PHE A 2 0.08 -0.10 -10.26
CA PHE A 2 0.40 -0.58 -8.91
C PHE A 2 -0.40 0.17 -7.83
N VAL A 3 -0.45 1.51 -7.92
CA VAL A 3 -1.13 2.39 -6.96
C VAL A 3 -2.63 2.08 -6.85
N GLY A 4 -3.27 1.70 -7.96
CA GLY A 4 -4.68 1.32 -8.00
C GLY A 4 -4.96 0.01 -7.25
N LEU A 5 -4.13 -1.01 -7.45
CA LEU A 5 -4.26 -2.29 -6.73
C LEU A 5 -3.99 -2.12 -5.23
N THR A 6 -2.94 -1.37 -4.89
CA THR A 6 -2.61 -1.09 -3.49
C THR A 6 -3.71 -0.29 -2.77
N SER A 7 -4.49 0.52 -3.51
CA SER A 7 -5.61 1.29 -2.94
C SER A 7 -6.77 0.40 -2.46
N TYR A 8 -6.98 -0.76 -3.08
CA TYR A 8 -7.96 -1.75 -2.64
C TYR A 8 -7.64 -2.25 -1.22
N TYR A 9 -6.35 -2.39 -0.92
CA TYR A 9 -5.85 -2.89 0.37
C TYR A 9 -5.54 -1.79 1.38
N ARG A 10 -5.87 -0.52 1.09
CA ARG A 10 -5.56 0.64 1.96
C ARG A 10 -6.06 0.48 3.41
N ARG A 11 -7.13 -0.29 3.62
CA ARG A 11 -7.70 -0.55 4.97
C ARG A 11 -6.81 -1.41 5.85
N PHE A 12 -5.92 -2.20 5.25
CA PHE A 12 -5.01 -3.11 5.96
C PHE A 12 -3.60 -2.54 6.09
N VAL A 13 -3.31 -1.44 5.39
CA VAL A 13 -2.00 -0.80 5.36
C VAL A 13 -2.07 0.48 6.20
N LYS A 14 -1.55 0.41 7.43
CA LYS A 14 -1.42 1.59 8.29
C LYS A 14 -0.54 2.63 7.61
N ASN A 15 -0.98 3.90 7.62
CA ASN A 15 -0.31 5.02 6.94
C ASN A 15 -0.22 4.91 5.42
N PHE A 16 -1.12 4.15 4.78
CA PHE A 16 -1.18 4.01 3.32
C PHE A 16 -1.09 5.35 2.57
N ALA A 17 -1.85 6.37 3.00
CA ALA A 17 -1.88 7.67 2.35
C ALA A 17 -0.50 8.37 2.32
N LEU A 18 0.32 8.18 3.37
CA LEU A 18 1.65 8.76 3.46
C LEU A 18 2.63 8.06 2.49
N ILE A 19 2.53 6.74 2.37
CA ILE A 19 3.38 5.95 1.46
C ILE A 19 2.95 6.18 0.01
N ALA A 20 1.63 6.18 -0.22
CA ALA A 20 1.04 6.43 -1.52
C ALA A 20 1.31 7.85 -2.00
N THR A 21 1.44 8.86 -1.14
CA THR A 21 1.74 10.24 -1.58
C THR A 21 3.11 10.36 -2.22
N HIS A 22 4.12 9.61 -1.77
CA HIS A 22 5.42 9.52 -2.45
C HIS A 22 5.27 8.92 -3.86
N LEU A 23 4.54 7.82 -3.98
CA LEU A 23 4.28 7.17 -5.27
C LEU A 23 3.36 8.00 -6.20
N THR A 24 2.41 8.76 -5.63
CA THR A 24 1.47 9.61 -6.37
C THR A 24 2.18 10.87 -6.88
N LYS A 25 3.16 11.38 -6.15
CA LYS A 25 4.04 12.46 -6.64
C LYS A 25 4.82 12.02 -7.88
N LEU A 26 5.31 10.78 -7.92
CA LEU A 26 5.99 10.25 -9.12
C LEU A 26 5.09 10.13 -10.35
N THR A 27 3.78 9.93 -10.15
CA THR A 27 2.81 9.77 -11.25
C THR A 27 2.15 11.07 -11.67
N LYS A 28 2.49 12.21 -11.05
CA LYS A 28 2.01 13.52 -11.49
C LYS A 28 2.70 13.92 -12.79
N LYS A 29 1.91 14.33 -13.78
CA LYS A 29 2.37 14.80 -15.10
C LYS A 29 3.37 15.97 -15.04
N GLU A 30 3.38 16.73 -13.95
CA GLU A 30 4.22 17.92 -13.79
C GLU A 30 5.60 17.64 -13.17
N ILE A 31 5.87 16.40 -12.73
CA ILE A 31 7.10 16.07 -12.02
C ILE A 31 7.86 15.03 -12.84
N SER A 32 9.16 15.26 -13.05
CA SER A 32 10.04 14.23 -13.61
C SER A 32 9.93 12.97 -12.76
N PHE A 33 9.77 11.83 -13.42
CA PHE A 33 9.73 10.53 -12.77
C PHE A 33 11.14 10.21 -12.23
N GLU A 34 11.44 10.71 -11.04
CA GLU A 34 12.68 10.44 -10.31
C GLU A 34 12.42 9.42 -9.22
N TRP A 35 12.78 8.17 -9.50
CA TRP A 35 12.71 7.09 -8.52
C TRP A 35 13.76 7.30 -7.43
N THR A 36 13.37 8.03 -6.39
CA THR A 36 14.21 8.31 -5.22
C THR A 36 14.22 7.13 -4.26
N GLU A 37 15.26 7.02 -3.43
CA GLU A 37 15.39 6.00 -2.38
C GLU A 37 14.17 5.94 -1.46
N LYS A 38 13.58 7.10 -1.14
CA LYS A 38 12.33 7.19 -0.34
C LYS A 38 11.13 6.54 -1.03
N CYS A 39 11.07 6.59 -2.36
CA CYS A 39 10.03 5.92 -3.13
C CYS A 39 10.25 4.41 -3.18
N GLU A 40 11.50 3.96 -3.32
CA GLU A 40 11.83 2.53 -3.23
C GLU A 40 11.48 1.97 -1.84
N GLU A 41 11.87 2.67 -0.78
CA GLU A 41 11.57 2.25 0.59
C GLU A 41 10.06 2.19 0.85
N SER A 42 9.32 3.17 0.32
CA SER A 42 7.85 3.21 0.34
C SER A 42 7.23 2.04 -0.43
N PHE A 43 7.78 1.71 -1.60
CA PHE A 43 7.33 0.62 -2.44
C PHE A 43 7.58 -0.74 -1.77
N GLN A 44 8.79 -0.95 -1.22
CA GLN A 44 9.14 -2.17 -0.49
C GLN A 44 8.29 -2.32 0.77
N LYS A 45 8.10 -1.26 1.56
CA LYS A 45 7.17 -1.28 2.71
C LYS A 45 5.76 -1.69 2.29
N LEU A 46 5.24 -1.13 1.19
CA LEU A 46 3.93 -1.52 0.65
C LEU A 46 3.89 -3.00 0.26
N LYS A 47 4.95 -3.50 -0.39
CA LYS A 47 5.08 -4.89 -0.79
C LYS A 47 5.07 -5.81 0.44
N THR A 48 5.88 -5.50 1.44
CA THR A 48 5.94 -6.24 2.70
C THR A 48 4.60 -6.18 3.43
N LEU A 49 3.96 -5.01 3.55
CA LEU A 49 2.66 -4.88 4.20
C LEU A 49 1.56 -5.65 3.45
N LEU A 50 1.64 -5.71 2.12
CA LEU A 50 0.72 -6.52 1.30
C LEU A 50 0.96 -8.02 1.45
N THR A 51 2.20 -8.46 1.63
CA THR A 51 2.54 -9.88 1.84
C THR A 51 2.42 -10.30 3.31
N THR A 52 2.43 -9.37 4.26
CA THR A 52 2.27 -9.65 5.68
C THR A 52 0.78 -9.82 5.99
N VAL A 53 0.41 -11.07 6.27
CA VAL A 53 -0.94 -11.60 6.50
C VAL A 53 -1.69 -10.81 7.59
N PRO A 54 -2.71 -10.01 7.22
CA PRO A 54 -4.10 -10.43 7.46
C PRO A 54 -5.00 -10.27 6.22
N ILE A 55 -4.45 -9.82 5.09
CA ILE A 55 -5.20 -9.44 3.88
C ILE A 55 -5.70 -10.65 3.08
N LEU A 56 -4.99 -11.78 3.21
CA LEU A 56 -5.27 -13.05 2.53
C LEU A 56 -6.14 -14.01 3.35
N VAL A 57 -6.64 -13.57 4.52
CA VAL A 57 -7.55 -14.40 5.30
C VAL A 57 -8.97 -14.15 4.79
N LEU A 58 -9.52 -15.13 4.07
CA LEU A 58 -10.94 -15.17 3.74
C LEU A 58 -11.75 -15.05 5.04
N PRO A 59 -12.85 -14.29 5.04
CA PRO A 59 -13.73 -14.26 6.18
C PRO A 59 -14.29 -15.66 6.42
N VAL A 60 -13.79 -16.32 7.48
CA VAL A 60 -14.33 -17.60 7.92
C VAL A 60 -15.60 -17.28 8.72
N GLU A 61 -16.76 -17.68 8.22
CA GLU A 61 -18.03 -17.54 8.95
C GLU A 61 -17.87 -18.13 10.36
N GLY A 62 -17.98 -17.26 11.39
CA GLY A 62 -17.90 -17.65 12.79
C GLY A 62 -16.66 -17.23 13.58
N LYS A 63 -15.73 -16.43 13.02
CA LYS A 63 -14.63 -15.82 13.80
C LYS A 63 -14.61 -14.30 13.66
N ASP A 64 -14.44 -13.62 14.79
CA ASP A 64 -14.35 -12.15 14.86
C ASP A 64 -13.16 -11.61 14.05
N PHE A 65 -13.45 -10.58 13.24
CA PHE A 65 -12.44 -9.84 12.50
C PHE A 65 -11.81 -8.79 13.41
N ILE A 66 -10.59 -9.06 13.88
CA ILE A 66 -9.80 -8.04 14.57
C ILE A 66 -9.11 -7.18 13.49
N VAL A 67 -9.72 -6.04 13.18
CA VAL A 67 -9.12 -5.00 12.32
C VAL A 67 -8.43 -4.00 13.25
N TYR A 68 -7.09 -3.96 13.21
CA TYR A 68 -6.25 -3.00 13.96
C TYR A 68 -6.06 -1.68 13.24
#